data_AF-A0A7J8R0L0-F1
#
_entry.id   AF-A0A7J8R0L0-F1
#
_cell.length_a   1.000
_cell.length_b   1.000
_cell.length_c   1.000
_cell.angle_alpha   90.00
_cell.angle_beta   90.00
_cell.angle_gamma   90.00
#
_symmetry.space_group_name_H-M   'P 1'
#
loop_
_entity.id
_entity.type
_entity.pdbx_description
1 polymer ?
#
loop_
_entity_poly.entity_id
_entity_poly.type
_entity_poly.pdbx_seq_one_letter_code
_entity_poly.pdbx_strand_id
1 'polypeptide(L)' 'MHFYSIREEASVDEWLYNGGPYELIIAVAYSTLIVTATTVFLIYPISQGSFSDGMPLGISSTFKFMIVF' A
#
# COMPACT_ATOMS: atom_id res chain seq x y z
N MET A 1 -5.92 -6.50 -17.69
CA MET A 1 -6.42 -6.49 -16.30
C MET A 1 -7.61 -5.54 -16.27
N HIS A 2 -8.82 -6.06 -16.03
CA HIS A 2 -10.05 -5.27 -15.98
C HIS A 2 -10.51 -5.21 -14.52
N PHE A 3 -10.81 -4.01 -14.01
CA PHE A 3 -11.19 -3.82 -12.62
C PHE A 3 -12.70 -3.97 -12.47
N TYR A 4 -13.14 -5.05 -11.82
CA TYR A 4 -14.57 -5.34 -11.61
C TYR A 4 -15.13 -4.58 -10.39
N SER A 5 -15.40 -3.30 -10.61
CA SER A 5 -16.09 -2.46 -9.65
C SER A 5 -17.58 -2.77 -9.63
N ILE A 6 -18.22 -2.70 -8.45
CA ILE A 6 -19.67 -2.94 -8.30
C ILE A 6 -20.55 -2.00 -9.14
N ARG A 7 -19.99 -0.90 -9.63
CA ARG A 7 -20.68 0.08 -10.49
C ARG A 7 -20.70 -0.31 -11.97
N GLU A 8 -19.87 -1.26 -12.36
CA GLU A 8 -19.75 -1.73 -13.75
C GLU A 8 -20.67 -2.93 -14.04
N GLU A 9 -21.29 -3.50 -13.00
CA GLU A 9 -22.13 -4.71 -13.05
C GLU A 9 -23.62 -4.35 -13.04
N ALA A 10 -24.47 -5.18 -13.64
CA ALA A 10 -25.91 -4.90 -13.68
C ALA A 10 -26.61 -5.17 -12.33
N SER A 11 -25.99 -5.97 -11.45
CA SER A 11 -26.52 -6.29 -10.11
C SER A 11 -25.43 -6.74 -9.11
N VAL A 12 -25.77 -6.74 -7.81
CA VAL A 12 -24.88 -7.23 -6.74
C VAL A 12 -24.65 -8.74 -6.85
N ASP A 13 -25.66 -9.49 -7.26
CA ASP A 13 -25.56 -10.95 -7.43
C ASP A 13 -24.59 -11.33 -8.54
N GLU A 14 -24.57 -10.56 -9.64
CA GLU A 14 -23.61 -10.70 -10.73
C GLU A 14 -22.18 -10.36 -10.27
N TRP A 15 -22.00 -9.28 -9.51
CA TRP A 15 -20.70 -8.92 -8.92
C TRP A 15 -20.16 -10.01 -7.99
N LEU A 16 -21.03 -10.64 -7.19
CA LEU A 16 -20.66 -11.77 -6.33
C LEU A 16 -20.29 -13.01 -7.15
N TYR A 17 -21.05 -13.31 -8.21
CA TYR A 17 -20.77 -14.42 -9.12
C TYR A 17 -19.43 -14.25 -9.86
N ASN A 18 -19.10 -13.01 -10.26
CA ASN A 18 -17.85 -12.67 -10.95
C ASN A 18 -16.63 -12.57 -9.99
N GLY A 19 -16.81 -12.85 -8.70
CA GLY A 19 -15.72 -12.86 -7.73
C GLY A 19 -15.26 -11.47 -7.27
N GLY A 20 -16.10 -10.44 -7.42
CA GLY A 20 -15.83 -9.09 -6.96
C GLY A 20 -15.31 -8.95 -5.52
N PRO A 21 -15.78 -9.74 -4.53
CA PRO A 21 -15.22 -9.73 -3.19
C PRO A 21 -13.72 -10.06 -3.13
N TYR A 22 -13.22 -10.94 -4.01
CA TYR A 22 -11.81 -11.30 -4.03
C TYR A 22 -10.93 -10.13 -4.50
N GLU A 23 -11.35 -9.43 -5.55
CA GLU A 23 -10.67 -8.21 -6.01
C GLU A 23 -10.63 -7.14 -4.91
N LEU A 24 -11.71 -6.99 -4.13
CA LEU A 24 -11.74 -6.08 -2.99
C LEU A 24 -10.76 -6.50 -1.88
N ILE A 25 -10.71 -7.80 -1.55
CA ILE A 25 -9.77 -8.32 -0.55
C ILE A 25 -8.32 -8.08 -1.00
N ILE A 26 -8.01 -8.30 -2.28
CA ILE A 26 -6.69 -8.04 -2.85
C ILE A 26 -6.33 -6.55 -2.74
N ALA A 27 -7.26 -5.64 -3.09
CA ALA A 27 -7.04 -4.20 -2.97
C ALA A 27 -6.80 -3.74 -1.52
N VAL A 28 -7.55 -4.29 -0.56
CA VAL A 28 -7.37 -3.99 0.87
C VAL A 28 -6.04 -4.53 1.37
N ALA A 29 -5.66 -5.75 0.99
CA ALA A 29 -4.37 -6.33 1.37
C ALA A 29 -3.20 -5.50 0.81
N TYR A 30 -3.27 -5.09 -0.46
CA TYR A 30 -2.23 -4.27 -1.07
C TYR A 30 -2.11 -2.87 -0.44
N SER A 31 -3.22 -2.30 0.03
CA SER A 31 -3.23 -1.01 0.75
C SER A 31 -2.30 -1.01 1.96
N THR A 32 -2.14 -2.15 2.64
CA THR A 32 -1.22 -2.23 3.79
C THR A 32 0.23 -1.96 3.39
N LEU A 33 0.69 -2.52 2.26
CA LEU A 33 2.04 -2.32 1.73
C LEU A 33 2.27 -0.87 1.32
N ILE A 34 1.25 -0.24 0.70
CA ILE A 34 1.30 1.17 0.32
C ILE A 34 1.45 2.05 1.56
N VAL A 35 0.66 1.79 2.60
CA VAL A 35 0.72 2.55 3.86
C VAL A 35 2.10 2.40 4.49
N THR A 36 2.62 1.18 4.59
CA THR A 36 3.98 0.95 5.13
C THR A 36 5.04 1.74 4.35
N ALA A 37 5.00 1.69 3.02
CA ALA A 37 5.95 2.43 2.18
C ALA A 37 5.82 3.96 2.36
N THR A 38 4.60 4.50 2.34
CA THR A 38 4.38 5.93 2.54
C THR A 38 4.77 6.41 3.93
N THR A 39 4.60 5.58 4.97
CA THR A 39 5.06 5.92 6.31
C THR A 39 6.57 6.10 6.38
N VAL A 40 7.35 5.13 5.86
CA VAL A 40 8.82 5.15 5.98
C VAL A 40 9.50 6.13 5.02
N PHE A 41 8.92 6.38 3.84
CA PHE A 41 9.52 7.25 2.83
C PHE A 41 9.01 8.69 2.86
N LEU A 42 7.82 8.96 3.40
CA LEU A 42 7.23 10.30 3.39
C LEU A 42 6.90 10.80 4.80
N ILE A 43 6.06 10.08 5.54
CA ILE A 43 5.54 10.61 6.81
C ILE A 43 6.67 10.81 7.83
N TYR A 44 7.58 9.83 7.95
CA TYR A 44 8.72 9.91 8.84
C TYR A 44 9.71 11.05 8.52
N PRO A 45 10.22 11.21 7.28
CA PRO A 45 11.09 12.35 6.98
C PRO A 45 10.39 13.71 7.11
N ILE A 46 9.08 13.78 6.83
CA ILE A 46 8.30 15.01 7.06
C ILE A 46 8.23 15.33 8.56
N SER A 47 8.00 14.34 9.42
CA SER A 47 7.93 14.56 10.87
C SER A 47 9.29 14.93 11.48
N GLN A 48 10.40 14.53 10.85
CA GLN A 48 11.76 14.91 11.25
C GLN A 48 12.24 16.21 10.60
N GLY A 49 11.51 16.74 9.62
CA GLY A 49 11.85 17.98 8.92
C GLY A 49 12.93 17.83 7.85
N SER A 50 13.32 16.59 7.49
CA SER A 50 14.35 16.30 6.49
C SER A 50 14.14 14.95 5.81
N PHE A 51 14.21 14.92 4.47
CA PHE A 51 14.24 13.68 3.69
C PHE A 51 15.53 12.88 3.84
N SER A 52 16.60 13.50 4.33
CA SER A 52 17.86 12.80 4.58
C SER A 52 17.77 11.81 5.75
N ASP A 53 16.79 12.00 6.64
CA ASP A 53 16.56 11.09 7.76
C ASP A 53 15.62 9.93 7.40
N GLY A 54 14.92 10.01 6.26
CA GLY A 54 14.05 8.94 5.74
C GLY A 54 14.77 7.64 5.36
N MET A 55 14.00 6.57 5.14
CA MET A 55 14.56 5.26 4.80
C MET A 55 15.34 5.31 3.45
N PRO A 56 16.64 4.96 3.40
CA PRO A 56 17.42 5.00 2.16
C PRO A 56 17.22 3.73 1.32
N LEU A 57 17.29 3.86 -0.01
CA LEU A 57 17.20 2.72 -0.93
C LEU A 57 18.53 1.95 -1.00
N GLY A 58 18.69 0.97 -0.11
CA GLY A 58 19.83 0.04 -0.11
C GLY A 58 19.75 -0.94 1.04
N ILE A 59 20.24 -2.17 0.85
CA ILE A 59 20.10 -3.25 1.84
C ILE A 59 20.81 -2.89 3.16
N SER A 60 22.10 -2.52 3.11
CA SER A 60 22.84 -2.09 4.30
C SER A 60 22.25 -0.82 4.94
N SER A 61 21.81 0.13 4.11
CA SER A 61 21.19 1.37 4.58
C SER A 61 19.84 1.14 5.26
N THR A 62 19.07 0.15 4.82
CA THR A 62 17.83 -0.30 5.46
C THR A 62 18.12 -0.86 6.85
N PHE A 63 19.13 -1.72 6.99
CA PHE A 63 19.55 -2.20 8.31
C PHE A 63 20.04 -1.07 9.22
N LYS A 64 20.80 -0.10 8.68
CA LYS A 64 21.20 1.09 9.44
C LYS A 64 19.99 1.90 9.91
N PHE A 65 18.99 2.08 9.06
CA PHE A 65 17.74 2.76 9.41
C PHE A 65 17.03 2.02 10.55
N MET A 66 16.92 0.69 10.49
CA MET A 66 16.29 -0.12 11.53
C MET A 66 17.01 -0.11 12.89
N ILE A 67 18.32 0.17 12.92
CA ILE A 67 19.11 0.25 14.17
C ILE A 67 19.02 1.64 14.82
N VAL A 68 18.86 2.68 14.01
CA VAL A 68 18.83 4.09 14.45
C VAL A 68 17.43 4.52 14.87
N PHE A 69 16.40 3.91 14.29
CA PHE A 69 14.99 4.10 14.63
C PHE A 69 14.68 3.58 16.05
#